data_AF-A0AAD3Z909-F1
#
_entry.id   AF-A0AAD3Z909-F1
#
_cell.length_a   1.000
_cell.length_b   1.000
_cell.length_c   1.000
_cell.angle_alpha   90.00
_cell.angle_beta   90.00
_cell.angle_gamma   90.00
#
_symmetry.space_group_name_H-M   'P 1'
#
loop_
_entity.id
_entity.type
_entity.pdbx_description
1 polymer ?
#
loop_
_entity_poly.entity_id
_entity_poly.type
_entity_poly.pdbx_seq_one_letter_code
_entity_poly.pdbx_strand_id
1 'polypeptide(L)'
;MQDQFDNVLSAADNLAKAVRRILLSAQASVGQPVEPREAFADFYFFVYEYMNKVLSACSRGDTYAAGYAAFMLQEEISNNLNKVERGFAPSDFNLLGEYSHAYAEAGFPDLTEAASAGDLPRLAGLVKELDERVRKWMEERGIPTGILSDEDDLRRFLERRDPPGVGAEGGAR
;
A
#
# COMPACT_ATOMS: atom_id res chain seq x y z
N MET A 1 39.96 26.65 -12.16
CA MET A 1 39.84 25.18 -12.22
C MET A 1 38.69 24.71 -11.34
N GLN A 2 38.62 25.14 -10.07
CA GLN A 2 37.47 24.93 -9.17
C GLN A 2 36.13 25.33 -9.81
N ASP A 3 36.02 26.56 -10.34
CA ASP A 3 34.80 27.05 -10.99
C ASP A 3 34.35 26.23 -12.22
N GLN A 4 35.28 25.59 -12.94
CA GLN A 4 34.92 24.73 -14.07
C GLN A 4 34.34 23.40 -13.58
N PHE A 5 34.89 22.82 -12.51
CA PHE A 5 34.34 21.61 -11.90
C PHE A 5 32.95 21.87 -11.28
N ASP A 6 32.78 22.98 -10.58
CA ASP A 6 31.49 23.34 -9.98
C ASP A 6 30.41 23.58 -11.05
N ASN A 7 30.79 24.20 -12.18
CA ASN A 7 29.90 24.38 -13.33
C ASN A 7 29.50 23.03 -13.98
N VAL A 8 30.45 22.11 -14.14
CA VAL A 8 30.17 20.77 -14.69
C VAL A 8 29.25 19.97 -13.76
N LEU A 9 29.49 20.01 -12.45
CA LEU A 9 28.63 19.32 -11.47
C LEU A 9 27.21 19.90 -11.45
N SER A 10 27.08 21.23 -11.48
CA SER A 10 25.78 21.91 -11.56
C SER A 10 25.02 21.57 -12.85
N ALA A 11 25.71 21.56 -13.99
CA ALA A 11 25.10 21.18 -15.27
C ALA A 11 24.64 19.71 -15.26
N ALA A 12 25.43 18.80 -14.67
CA ALA A 12 25.08 17.39 -14.55
C ALA A 12 23.87 17.17 -13.63
N ASP A 13 23.80 17.84 -12.48
CA ASP A 13 22.66 17.78 -11.55
C ASP A 13 21.38 18.32 -12.20
N ASN A 14 21.48 19.45 -12.91
CA ASN A 14 20.36 20.02 -13.66
C ASN A 14 19.85 19.08 -14.76
N LEU A 15 20.77 18.43 -15.49
CA LEU A 15 20.42 17.43 -16.50
C LEU A 15 19.72 16.22 -15.85
N ALA A 16 20.27 15.69 -14.76
CA ALA A 16 19.67 14.56 -14.04
C ALA A 16 18.25 14.87 -13.54
N LYS A 17 18.04 16.06 -12.96
CA LYS A 17 16.72 16.55 -12.54
C LYS A 17 15.75 16.70 -13.72
N ALA A 18 16.22 17.25 -14.83
CA ALA A 18 15.41 17.42 -16.04
C ALA A 18 14.99 16.06 -16.62
N VAL A 19 15.92 15.11 -16.72
CA VAL A 19 15.65 13.74 -17.19
C VAL A 19 14.67 13.04 -16.26
N ARG A 20 14.88 13.08 -14.94
CA ARG A 20 13.94 12.49 -13.96
C ARG A 20 12.53 13.03 -14.16
N ARG A 21 12.37 14.36 -14.28
CA ARG A 21 11.07 15.00 -14.50
C ARG A 21 10.39 14.53 -15.79
N ILE A 22 11.14 14.39 -16.89
CA ILE A 22 10.62 13.89 -18.16
C ILE A 22 10.12 12.44 -18.01
N LEU A 23 10.91 11.59 -17.35
CA LEU A 23 10.55 10.18 -17.14
C LEU A 23 9.32 10.03 -16.25
N LEU A 24 9.20 10.82 -15.17
CA LEU A 24 7.99 10.84 -14.33
C LEU A 24 6.76 11.27 -15.13
N SER A 25 6.88 12.31 -15.95
CA SER A 25 5.80 12.76 -16.82
C SER A 25 5.41 11.71 -17.86
N ALA A 26 6.38 10.98 -18.42
CA ALA A 26 6.12 9.92 -19.38
C ALA A 26 5.44 8.71 -18.73
N GLN A 27 5.86 8.31 -17.52
CA GLN A 27 5.22 7.26 -16.74
C GLN A 27 3.74 7.61 -16.45
N ALA A 28 3.49 8.84 -16.00
CA ALA A 28 2.13 9.32 -15.76
C ALA A 28 1.27 9.36 -17.04
N SER A 29 1.86 9.69 -18.20
CA SER A 29 1.09 9.77 -19.46
C SER A 29 0.73 8.42 -20.07
N VAL A 30 1.40 7.34 -19.68
CA VAL A 30 1.09 5.97 -20.14
C VAL A 30 0.32 5.16 -19.10
N GLY A 31 0.08 5.73 -17.91
CA GLY A 31 -0.66 5.09 -16.84
C GLY A 31 -2.10 4.76 -17.26
N GLN A 32 -2.55 3.56 -16.89
CA GLN A 32 -3.91 3.08 -17.14
C GLN A 32 -4.58 2.77 -15.81
N PRO A 33 -5.37 3.72 -15.26
CA PRO A 33 -6.08 3.53 -14.00
C PRO A 33 -6.86 2.23 -13.98
N VAL A 34 -6.80 1.53 -12.84
CA VAL A 34 -7.54 0.29 -12.62
C VAL A 34 -8.66 0.52 -11.61
N GLU A 35 -9.69 -0.31 -11.68
CA GLU A 35 -10.78 -0.24 -10.71
C GLU A 35 -10.28 -0.56 -9.29
N PRO A 36 -10.74 0.14 -8.25
CA PRO A 36 -10.35 -0.13 -6.86
C PRO A 36 -10.48 -1.60 -6.46
N ARG A 37 -11.52 -2.28 -6.94
CA ARG A 37 -11.75 -3.72 -6.67
C ARG A 37 -10.67 -4.62 -7.25
N GLU A 38 -10.10 -4.24 -8.40
CA GLU A 38 -9.02 -5.00 -9.03
C GLU A 38 -7.70 -4.80 -8.26
N ALA A 39 -7.37 -3.54 -7.94
CA ALA A 39 -6.13 -3.24 -7.21
C ALA A 39 -6.10 -3.76 -5.77
N PHE A 40 -7.26 -3.89 -5.14
CA PHE A 40 -7.39 -4.30 -3.73
C PHE A 40 -7.97 -5.70 -3.55
N ALA A 41 -8.08 -6.50 -4.62
CA ALA A 41 -8.52 -7.89 -4.52
C ALA A 41 -7.61 -8.66 -3.53
N ASP A 42 -8.21 -9.23 -2.49
CA ASP A 42 -7.53 -9.96 -1.39
C ASP A 42 -6.45 -9.17 -0.63
N PHE A 43 -6.29 -7.87 -0.91
CA PHE A 43 -5.22 -7.04 -0.36
C PHE A 43 -5.36 -6.81 1.15
N TYR A 44 -6.58 -6.88 1.67
CA TYR A 44 -6.83 -6.61 3.08
C TYR A 44 -6.08 -7.60 4.00
N PHE A 45 -5.80 -8.83 3.54
CA PHE A 45 -4.97 -9.77 4.30
C PHE A 45 -3.56 -9.22 4.54
N PHE A 46 -2.96 -8.58 3.53
CA PHE A 46 -1.65 -7.93 3.66
C PHE A 46 -1.69 -6.82 4.73
N VAL A 47 -2.72 -5.98 4.71
CA VAL A 47 -2.93 -4.91 5.70
C VAL A 47 -3.00 -5.48 7.10
N TYR A 48 -3.83 -6.51 7.30
CA TYR A 48 -4.00 -7.16 8.58
C TYR A 48 -2.70 -7.81 9.09
N GLU A 49 -1.97 -8.51 8.22
CA GLU A 49 -0.69 -9.14 8.56
C GLU A 49 0.34 -8.09 9.01
N TYR A 50 0.53 -7.03 8.23
CA TYR A 50 1.53 -6.01 8.52
C TYR A 50 1.17 -5.13 9.71
N MET A 51 -0.11 -4.82 9.92
CA MET A 51 -0.56 -4.18 11.16
C MET A 51 -0.14 -5.01 12.37
N ASN A 52 -0.38 -6.32 12.35
CA ASN A 52 0.02 -7.20 13.46
C ASN A 52 1.53 -7.27 13.65
N LYS A 53 2.33 -7.23 12.57
CA LYS A 53 3.79 -7.12 12.66
C LYS A 53 4.22 -5.82 13.35
N VAL A 54 3.64 -4.68 12.97
CA VAL A 54 3.90 -3.37 13.61
C VAL A 54 3.56 -3.44 15.09
N LEU A 55 2.34 -3.85 15.44
CA LEU A 55 1.88 -3.95 16.84
C LEU A 55 2.75 -4.88 17.68
N SER A 56 3.14 -6.03 17.11
CA SER A 56 4.00 -7.01 17.76
C SER A 56 5.43 -6.48 17.96
N ALA A 57 5.97 -5.72 17.01
CA ALA A 57 7.28 -5.07 17.17
C ALA A 57 7.23 -3.93 18.20
N CYS A 58 6.18 -3.10 18.17
CA CYS A 58 5.94 -2.06 19.17
C CYS A 58 5.89 -2.64 20.60
N SER A 59 5.18 -3.77 20.80
CA SER A 59 5.06 -4.39 22.12
C SER A 59 6.39 -4.98 22.64
N ARG A 60 7.30 -5.37 21.74
CA ARG A 60 8.66 -5.82 22.09
C ARG A 60 9.66 -4.69 22.27
N GLY A 61 9.30 -3.44 21.98
CA GLY A 61 10.24 -2.32 21.98
C GLY A 61 11.20 -2.30 20.77
N ASP A 62 10.90 -3.06 19.72
CA ASP A 62 11.78 -3.21 18.55
C ASP A 62 11.49 -2.11 17.52
N THR A 63 12.23 -1.00 17.63
CA THR A 63 12.06 0.19 16.78
C THR A 63 12.37 -0.08 15.31
N TYR A 64 13.36 -0.93 15.02
CA TYR A 64 13.73 -1.25 13.64
C TYR A 64 12.64 -2.10 12.97
N ALA A 65 12.20 -3.18 13.62
CA ALA A 65 11.15 -4.02 13.05
C ALA A 65 9.82 -3.27 12.94
N ALA A 66 9.49 -2.42 13.92
CA ALA A 66 8.28 -1.60 13.88
C ALA A 66 8.33 -0.60 12.73
N GLY A 67 9.44 0.11 12.57
CA GLY A 67 9.61 1.09 11.49
C GLY A 67 9.62 0.45 10.11
N TYR A 68 10.29 -0.68 9.93
CA TYR A 68 10.30 -1.41 8.66
C TYR A 68 8.90 -1.92 8.29
N ALA A 69 8.18 -2.56 9.22
CA ALA A 69 6.83 -3.04 8.96
C ALA A 69 5.85 -1.89 8.67
N ALA A 70 6.00 -0.75 9.35
CA ALA A 70 5.18 0.45 9.12
C ALA A 70 5.43 1.06 7.73
N PHE A 71 6.70 1.16 7.31
CA PHE A 71 7.06 1.60 5.97
C PHE A 71 6.44 0.70 4.90
N MET A 72 6.65 -0.62 4.99
CA MET A 72 6.11 -1.59 4.02
C MET A 72 4.57 -1.51 3.93
N LEU A 73 3.89 -1.33 5.06
CA LEU A 73 2.44 -1.19 5.09
C LEU A 73 1.96 0.04 4.33
N GLN A 74 2.53 1.21 4.65
CA GLN A 74 2.16 2.47 3.98
C GLN A 74 2.56 2.47 2.50
N GLU A 75 3.73 1.90 2.18
CA GLU A 75 4.23 1.78 0.81
C GLU A 75 3.27 0.97 -0.06
N GLU A 76 2.86 -0.22 0.38
CA GLU A 76 1.99 -1.08 -0.43
C GLU A 76 0.56 -0.54 -0.58
N ILE A 77 0.03 0.12 0.46
CA ILE A 77 -1.25 0.83 0.31
C ILE A 77 -1.10 1.96 -0.71
N SER A 78 -0.01 2.74 -0.62
CA SER A 78 0.28 3.83 -1.56
C SER A 78 0.44 3.33 -3.00
N ASN A 79 1.10 2.18 -3.19
CA ASN A 79 1.27 1.52 -4.47
C ASN A 79 -0.09 1.19 -5.12
N ASN A 80 -0.97 0.51 -4.37
CA ASN A 80 -2.28 0.13 -4.90
C ASN A 80 -3.18 1.34 -5.14
N LEU A 81 -3.15 2.35 -4.27
CA LEU A 81 -3.86 3.60 -4.52
C LEU A 81 -3.32 4.35 -5.75
N ASN A 82 -2.00 4.37 -5.97
CA ASN A 82 -1.42 4.98 -7.16
C ASN A 82 -1.80 4.23 -8.43
N LYS A 83 -1.90 2.90 -8.40
CA LYS A 83 -2.46 2.13 -9.53
C LYS A 83 -3.90 2.52 -9.82
N VAL A 84 -4.72 2.72 -8.79
CA VAL A 84 -6.12 3.16 -8.94
C VAL A 84 -6.20 4.57 -9.54
N GLU A 85 -5.42 5.53 -9.05
CA GLU A 85 -5.55 6.92 -9.49
C GLU A 85 -4.80 7.24 -10.78
N ARG A 86 -3.58 6.71 -10.90
CA ARG A 86 -2.63 7.09 -11.95
C ARG A 86 -2.27 5.94 -12.87
N GLY A 87 -2.69 4.72 -12.56
CA GLY A 87 -2.61 3.62 -13.50
C GLY A 87 -1.23 3.03 -13.73
N PHE A 88 -0.30 3.26 -12.81
CA PHE A 88 1.00 2.61 -12.87
C PHE A 88 1.41 2.09 -11.49
N ALA A 89 2.14 0.98 -11.48
CA ALA A 89 2.85 0.52 -10.31
C ALA A 89 4.15 1.32 -10.18
N PRO A 90 4.40 2.00 -9.05
CA PRO A 90 5.71 2.57 -8.77
C PRO A 90 6.81 1.48 -8.84
N SER A 91 8.01 1.89 -9.22
CA SER A 91 9.21 1.04 -9.25
C SER A 91 10.31 1.67 -8.39
N ASP A 92 11.47 1.03 -8.30
CA ASP A 92 12.66 1.58 -7.61
C ASP A 92 13.10 2.97 -8.14
N PHE A 93 12.62 3.36 -9.33
CA PHE A 93 12.81 4.71 -9.85
C PHE A 93 12.04 5.78 -9.06
N ASN A 94 10.88 5.42 -8.52
CA ASN A 94 9.94 6.33 -7.86
C ASN A 94 10.26 6.50 -6.38
N LEU A 95 10.16 7.73 -5.87
CA LEU A 95 10.20 8.00 -4.44
C LEU A 95 8.80 7.85 -3.85
N LEU A 96 8.69 7.42 -2.60
CA LEU A 96 7.40 7.27 -1.90
C LEU A 96 6.54 8.55 -2.02
N GLY A 97 7.14 9.72 -1.82
CA GLY A 97 6.44 11.01 -1.94
C GLY A 97 5.87 11.33 -3.33
N GLU A 98 6.28 10.62 -4.38
CA GLU A 98 5.77 10.82 -5.75
C GLU A 98 4.46 10.06 -6.00
N TYR A 99 4.16 9.03 -5.20
CA TYR A 99 2.99 8.16 -5.36
C TYR A 99 2.15 7.99 -4.08
N SER A 100 2.57 8.52 -2.93
CA SER A 100 1.79 8.50 -1.68
C SER A 100 0.70 9.57 -1.58
N HIS A 101 0.50 10.37 -2.63
CA HIS A 101 -0.53 11.41 -2.62
C HIS A 101 -1.94 10.83 -2.42
N ALA A 102 -2.26 9.78 -3.16
CA ALA A 102 -3.53 9.05 -3.06
C ALA A 102 -3.77 8.48 -1.65
N TYR A 103 -2.70 8.05 -0.97
CA TYR A 103 -2.76 7.60 0.43
C TYR A 103 -3.18 8.73 1.37
N ALA A 104 -2.61 9.92 1.19
CA ALA A 104 -2.99 11.09 1.97
C ALA A 104 -4.42 11.57 1.65
N GLU A 105 -4.83 11.56 0.37
CA GLU A 105 -6.19 11.94 -0.04
C GLU A 105 -7.26 10.96 0.44
N ALA A 106 -6.92 9.66 0.59
CA ALA A 106 -7.77 8.68 1.26
C ALA A 106 -7.95 8.95 2.76
N GLY A 107 -7.21 9.92 3.31
CA GLY A 107 -7.25 10.30 4.71
C GLY A 107 -6.55 9.28 5.60
N PHE A 108 -5.56 8.52 5.11
CA PHE A 108 -4.84 7.56 5.93
C PHE A 108 -3.73 8.23 6.76
N PRO A 109 -3.49 7.78 8.02
CA PRO A 109 -2.47 8.38 8.87
C PRO A 109 -1.06 8.11 8.33
N ASP A 110 -0.16 9.09 8.42
CA ASP A 110 1.26 8.88 8.09
C ASP A 110 1.96 8.09 9.20
N LEU A 111 2.42 6.89 8.88
CA LEU A 111 3.15 6.02 9.80
C LEU A 111 4.64 6.36 9.87
N THR A 112 5.18 7.01 8.83
CA THR A 112 6.63 7.21 8.69
C THR A 112 7.19 8.21 9.70
N GLU A 113 6.42 9.23 10.09
CA GLU A 113 6.84 10.21 11.09
C GLU A 113 7.05 9.55 12.47
N ALA A 114 6.07 8.79 12.97
CA ALA A 114 6.18 8.10 14.25
C ALA A 114 7.25 6.99 14.22
N ALA A 115 7.35 6.26 13.10
CA ALA A 115 8.37 5.24 12.91
C ALA A 115 9.79 5.82 12.93
N SER A 116 10.03 6.91 12.20
CA SER A 116 11.35 7.57 12.14
C SER A 116 11.76 8.21 13.45
N ALA A 117 10.80 8.69 14.25
CA ALA A 117 11.04 9.19 15.60
C ALA A 117 11.27 8.08 16.64
N GLY A 118 10.99 6.81 16.30
CA GLY A 118 11.02 5.69 17.25
C GLY A 118 9.90 5.75 18.29
N ASP A 119 8.83 6.50 18.04
CA ASP A 119 7.69 6.66 18.95
C ASP A 119 6.73 5.47 18.80
N LEU A 120 7.06 4.36 19.47
CA LEU A 120 6.32 3.11 19.38
C LEU A 120 4.86 3.22 19.87
N PRO A 121 4.54 3.92 20.98
CA PRO A 121 3.16 4.13 21.38
C PRO A 121 2.34 4.89 20.35
N ARG A 122 2.88 5.98 19.78
CA ARG A 122 2.20 6.74 18.71
C ARG A 122 2.01 5.87 17.48
N LEU A 123 3.04 5.16 17.04
CA LEU A 123 2.98 4.27 15.88
C LEU A 123 1.92 3.17 16.05
N ALA A 124 1.83 2.56 17.24
CA ALA A 124 0.81 1.56 17.54
C ALA A 124 -0.62 2.14 17.55
N GLY A 125 -0.79 3.42 17.90
CA GLY A 125 -2.07 4.12 17.75
C GLY A 125 -2.42 4.36 16.29
N LEU A 126 -1.49 4.91 15.51
CA LEU A 126 -1.70 5.23 14.09
C LEU A 126 -2.00 3.98 13.25
N VAL A 127 -1.37 2.83 13.55
CA VAL A 127 -1.63 1.61 12.77
C VAL A 127 -3.03 1.03 13.02
N LYS A 128 -3.60 1.23 14.22
CA LYS A 128 -4.99 0.85 14.53
C LYS A 128 -5.98 1.78 13.84
N GLU A 129 -5.70 3.08 13.87
CA GLU A 129 -6.47 4.08 13.13
C GLU A 129 -6.44 3.81 11.62
N LEU A 130 -5.29 3.40 11.08
CA LEU A 130 -5.15 3.00 9.69
C LEU A 130 -6.06 1.82 9.35
N ASP A 131 -6.11 0.79 10.20
CA ASP A 131 -6.96 -0.37 9.98
C ASP A 131 -8.43 0.01 9.84
N GLU A 132 -8.93 0.81 10.79
CA GLU A 132 -10.31 1.31 10.76
C GLU A 132 -10.61 2.10 9.48
N ARG A 133 -9.68 2.97 9.05
CA ARG A 133 -9.85 3.78 7.85
C ARG A 133 -9.77 2.97 6.56
N VAL A 134 -8.85 2.01 6.46
CA VAL A 134 -8.74 1.13 5.29
C VAL A 134 -9.99 0.26 5.15
N ARG A 135 -10.47 -0.35 6.24
CA ARG A 135 -11.72 -1.13 6.23
C ARG A 135 -12.89 -0.31 5.71
N LYS A 136 -13.07 0.89 6.26
CA LYS A 136 -14.14 1.80 5.86
C LYS A 136 -14.00 2.22 4.39
N TRP A 137 -12.80 2.60 3.95
CA TRP A 137 -12.53 3.00 2.57
C TRP A 137 -12.86 1.88 1.58
N MET A 138 -12.53 0.63 1.93
CA MET A 138 -12.83 -0.57 1.15
C MET A 138 -14.33 -0.87 1.12
N GLU A 139 -15.00 -0.80 2.27
CA GLU A 139 -16.44 -1.02 2.40
C GLU A 139 -17.25 -0.03 1.57
N GLU A 140 -16.92 1.27 1.64
CA GLU A 140 -17.56 2.33 0.85
C GLU A 140 -17.44 2.11 -0.66
N ARG A 141 -16.43 1.33 -1.10
CA ARG A 141 -16.18 0.96 -2.50
C ARG A 141 -16.66 -0.46 -2.84
N GLY A 142 -17.32 -1.13 -1.88
CA GLY A 142 -17.78 -2.50 -1.99
C GLY A 142 -16.65 -3.49 -2.30
N ILE A 143 -15.45 -3.24 -1.77
CA ILE A 143 -14.31 -4.16 -1.87
C ILE A 143 -14.37 -5.08 -0.65
N PRO A 144 -14.49 -6.41 -0.84
CA PRO A 144 -14.55 -7.33 0.28
C PRO A 144 -13.20 -7.39 1.00
N THR A 145 -13.22 -7.34 2.33
CA THR A 145 -12.01 -7.51 3.16
C THR A 145 -11.58 -8.97 3.30
N GLY A 146 -12.47 -9.91 2.95
CA GLY A 146 -12.20 -11.35 3.08
C GLY A 146 -12.10 -11.84 4.53
N ILE A 147 -12.31 -10.97 5.53
CA ILE A 147 -12.37 -11.39 6.93
C ILE A 147 -13.69 -12.08 7.19
N LEU A 148 -13.59 -13.27 7.76
CA LEU A 148 -14.71 -14.00 8.31
C LEU A 148 -14.76 -13.71 9.80
N SER A 149 -15.77 -12.95 10.23
CA SER A 149 -15.87 -12.47 11.61
C SER A 149 -16.55 -13.49 12.51
N ASP A 150 -17.37 -14.35 11.92
CA ASP A 150 -18.18 -15.35 12.61
C ASP A 150 -18.44 -16.60 11.73
N GLU A 151 -19.15 -17.56 12.32
CA GLU A 151 -19.53 -18.81 11.64
C GLU A 151 -20.44 -18.56 10.42
N ASP A 152 -21.29 -17.53 10.47
CA ASP A 152 -22.21 -17.22 9.38
C ASP A 152 -21.48 -16.60 8.18
N ASP A 153 -20.45 -15.78 8.42
CA ASP A 153 -19.53 -15.29 7.41
C ASP A 153 -18.79 -16.45 6.75
N LEU A 154 -18.27 -17.40 7.55
CA LEU A 154 -17.61 -18.60 7.05
C LEU A 154 -18.55 -19.45 6.19
N ARG A 155 -19.80 -19.66 6.64
CA ARG A 155 -20.80 -20.42 5.88
C ARG A 155 -21.11 -19.75 4.54
N ARG A 156 -21.36 -18.43 4.53
CA ARG A 156 -21.57 -17.64 3.31
C ARG A 156 -20.37 -17.64 2.37
N PHE A 157 -19.14 -17.72 2.90
CA PHE A 157 -17.94 -17.86 2.09
C PHE A 157 -17.88 -19.24 1.42
N LEU A 158 -18.10 -20.32 2.19
CA LEU A 158 -18.08 -21.69 1.67
C LEU A 158 -19.16 -21.93 0.61
N GLU A 159 -20.39 -21.42 0.80
CA GLU A 159 -21.48 -21.55 -0.18
C GLU A 159 -21.20 -20.82 -1.50
N ARG A 160 -20.44 -19.71 -1.47
CA ARG A 160 -20.02 -19.01 -2.70
C ARG A 160 -18.93 -19.76 -3.46
N ARG A 161 -18.02 -20.41 -2.73
CA ARG A 161 -16.91 -21.16 -3.30
C ARG A 161 -17.36 -22.50 -3.88
N ASP A 162 -18.19 -23.21 -3.11
CA ASP A 162 -18.72 -24.53 -3.41
C ASP A 162 -20.26 -24.47 -3.35
N PRO A 163 -20.92 -23.96 -4.42
CA PRO A 163 -22.37 -23.84 -4.44
C PRO A 163 -23.00 -25.21 -4.20
N PRO A 164 -24.01 -25.31 -3.31
CA PRO A 164 -24.69 -26.58 -3.06
C PRO A 164 -25.29 -27.09 -4.37
N GLY A 165 -24.66 -28.15 -4.93
CA GLY A 165 -25.08 -28.78 -6.19
C GLY A 165 -24.00 -28.94 -7.27
N VAL A 166 -22.77 -28.41 -7.11
CA VAL A 166 -21.74 -28.45 -8.18
C VAL A 166 -20.62 -29.50 -7.94
N GLY A 167 -20.63 -30.18 -6.79
CA GLY A 167 -19.52 -31.04 -6.34
C GLY A 167 -19.65 -32.55 -6.52
N ALA A 168 -20.48 -33.08 -7.44
CA ALA A 168 -20.64 -34.54 -7.59
C ALA A 168 -20.86 -35.07 -9.02
N GLU A 169 -20.55 -34.31 -10.08
CA GLU A 169 -20.62 -34.82 -11.46
C GLU A 169 -19.34 -34.49 -12.24
N GLY A 170 -18.27 -35.27 -12.04
CA GLY A 170 -17.02 -35.07 -12.78
C GLY A 170 -16.01 -36.21 -12.69
N GLY A 171 -16.46 -37.43 -12.36
CA GLY A 171 -15.56 -38.55 -12.07
C GLY A 171 -16.06 -39.91 -12.57
N ALA A 172 -16.58 -39.98 -13.80
CA ALA A 172 -16.64 -41.21 -14.58
C ALA A 172 -17.02 -40.89 -16.03
N ARG A 173 -16.02 -40.77 -16.89
CA ARG A 173 -16.01 -41.25 -18.29
C ARG A 173 -14.62 -41.09 -18.89
#